data_AF-A0A1H6JFG8-F1
#
_entry.id   AF-A0A1H6JFG8-F1
#
_cell.length_a   1.000
_cell.length_b   1.000
_cell.length_c   1.000
_cell.angle_alpha   90.00
_cell.angle_beta   90.00
_cell.angle_gamma   90.00
#
_symmetry.space_group_name_H-M   'P 1'
#
loop_
_entity.id
_entity.type
_entity.pdbx_description
1 polymer ?
#
loop_
_entity_poly.entity_id
_entity_poly.type
_entity_poly.pdbx_seq_one_letter_code
_entity_poly.pdbx_strand_id
1 'polypeptide(L)' 'MKIIDKDGNWIEVTDLVKAIRQTGWFKKYRHDPPMESDRERQEYWADMHKKLKAIKENNNSN' A
#
# COMPACT_ATOMS: atom_id res chain seq x y z
N MET A 1 2.75 -10.50 -9.25
CA MET A 1 2.92 -9.30 -10.11
C MET A 1 3.94 -8.35 -9.46
N LYS A 2 4.43 -7.34 -10.19
CA LYS A 2 5.36 -6.33 -9.62
C LYS A 2 4.76 -4.92 -9.76
N ILE A 3 4.98 -4.08 -8.75
CA ILE A 3 4.60 -2.66 -8.76
C ILE A 3 5.78 -1.79 -8.31
N ILE A 4 5.82 -0.53 -8.74
CA ILE A 4 6.81 0.45 -8.27
C ILE A 4 6.22 1.18 -7.07
N ASP A 5 6.92 1.19 -5.94
CA ASP A 5 6.53 1.94 -4.76
C ASP A 5 6.80 3.45 -4.90
N LYS A 6 6.62 4.22 -3.82
CA LYS A 6 6.85 5.68 -3.83
C LYS A 6 8.32 6.04 -4.04
N ASP A 7 9.24 5.14 -3.68
CA ASP A 7 10.69 5.37 -3.68
C ASP A 7 11.35 4.84 -4.97
N GLY A 8 10.56 4.36 -5.93
CA GLY A 8 11.06 3.84 -7.21
C GLY A 8 11.48 2.37 -7.16
N ASN A 9 11.22 1.66 -6.05
CA ASN A 9 11.61 0.27 -5.89
C ASN A 9 10.54 -0.68 -6.43
N TRP A 10 10.98 -1.77 -7.04
CA TRP A 10 10.10 -2.85 -7.46
C TRP A 10 9.71 -3.73 -6.28
N ILE A 11 8.41 -3.80 -6.00
CA ILE A 11 7.81 -4.64 -4.98
C ILE A 11 7.08 -5.81 -5.63
N GLU A 12 7.43 -7.02 -5.22
CA GLU A 12 6.71 -8.22 -5.61
C GLU A 12 5.42 -8.39 -4.79
N VAL A 13 4.30 -8.54 -5.50
CA VAL A 13 2.98 -8.80 -4.92
C VAL A 13 2.56 -10.21 -5.32
N THR A 14 2.59 -11.11 -4.36
CA THR A 14 2.24 -12.54 -4.52
C THR A 14 0.75 -12.82 -4.35
N ASP A 15 0.06 -12.03 -3.52
CA ASP A 15 -1.38 -12.13 -3.27
C ASP A 15 -1.99 -10.72 -3.21
N LEU A 16 -2.70 -10.34 -4.27
CA LEU A 16 -3.26 -8.99 -4.41
C LEU A 16 -4.32 -8.68 -3.34
N VAL A 17 -5.16 -9.65 -2.99
CA VAL A 17 -6.24 -9.43 -2.01
C VAL A 17 -5.65 -9.24 -0.61
N LYS A 18 -4.68 -10.06 -0.21
CA LYS A 18 -3.98 -9.89 1.06
C LYS A 18 -3.19 -8.59 1.11
N ALA A 19 -2.51 -8.22 0.01
CA ALA A 19 -1.76 -6.96 -0.06
C ALA A 19 -2.66 -5.73 0.12
N ILE A 20 -3.86 -5.71 -0.51
CA ILE A 20 -4.84 -4.63 -0.32
C ILE A 20 -5.28 -4.54 1.14
N ARG A 21 -5.54 -5.67 1.79
CA ARG A 21 -5.95 -5.71 3.20
C ARG A 21 -4.83 -5.18 4.12
N GLN A 22 -3.60 -5.63 3.93
CA GLN A 22 -2.44 -5.23 4.71
C GLN A 22 -2.16 -3.72 4.59
N THR A 23 -2.09 -3.20 3.37
CA THR A 23 -1.88 -1.76 3.12
C THR A 23 -3.05 -0.91 3.65
N GLY A 24 -4.27 -1.46 3.67
CA GLY A 24 -5.45 -0.82 4.25
C GLY A 24 -5.38 -0.63 5.78
N TRP A 25 -4.67 -1.52 6.48
CA TRP A 25 -4.39 -1.40 7.91
C TRP A 25 -3.20 -0.48 8.19
N PHE A 26 -2.08 -0.72 7.53
CA PHE A 26 -0.83 0.00 7.80
C PHE A 26 -0.91 1.49 7.50
N LYS A 27 -1.73 1.92 6.54
CA LYS A 27 -1.99 3.34 6.30
C LYS A 27 -2.70 4.06 7.45
N LYS A 28 -3.20 3.34 8.46
CA LYS A 28 -3.88 3.87 9.65
C LYS A 28 -3.08 3.70 10.94
N TYR A 29 -2.03 2.90 10.92
CA TYR A 29 -1.22 2.69 12.12
C TYR A 29 -0.32 3.90 12.38
N ARG A 30 -0.12 4.18 13.66
CA ARG A 30 0.80 5.19 14.20
C ARG A 30 1.35 4.69 15.52
N HIS A 31 2.50 5.19 15.92
CA HIS A 31 3.04 4.91 17.24
C HIS A 31 2.18 5.58 18.32
N ASP A 32 2.27 5.04 19.54
CA ASP A 32 1.76 5.67 20.75
C ASP A 32 2.91 5.69 21.79
N PRO A 33 3.53 6.86 22.06
CA PRO A 33 3.18 8.19 21.54
C PRO A 33 3.50 8.36 20.03
N PRO A 34 2.82 9.27 19.31
CA PRO A 34 3.07 9.52 17.89
C PRO A 34 4.49 9.96 17.59
N MET A 35 5.01 9.55 16.44
CA MET A 35 6.33 9.94 15.93
C MET A 35 6.19 10.67 14.58
N GLU A 36 7.12 11.58 14.27
CA GLU A 36 7.14 12.29 12.97
C GLU A 36 7.15 11.33 11.77
N SER A 37 7.85 10.19 11.90
CA SER A 37 7.91 9.14 10.87
C SER A 37 6.56 8.45 10.60
N ASP A 38 5.57 8.60 11.47
CA ASP A 38 4.24 8.01 11.26
C ASP A 38 3.58 8.58 10.01
N ARG A 39 3.75 9.89 9.77
CA ARG A 39 3.18 10.55 8.61
C ARG A 39 3.74 9.96 7.31
N GLU A 40 5.05 9.84 7.20
CA GLU A 40 5.72 9.30 6.02
C GLU A 40 5.30 7.85 5.76
N ARG A 41 5.21 7.02 6.82
CA ARG A 41 4.73 5.64 6.71
C ARG A 41 3.29 5.57 6.25
N GLN A 42 2.41 6.41 6.80
CA GLN A 42 1.00 6.44 6.41
C GLN A 42 0.83 6.86 4.95
N GLU A 43 1.58 7.86 4.49
CA GLU A 43 1.60 8.28 3.09
C GLU A 43 2.08 7.16 2.17
N TYR A 44 3.17 6.47 2.53
CA TYR A 44 3.68 5.32 1.77
C TYR A 44 2.62 4.23 1.63
N TRP A 45 2.00 3.81 2.74
CA TRP A 45 0.99 2.76 2.72
C TRP A 45 -0.30 3.18 2.01
N ALA A 46 -0.67 4.46 2.07
CA ALA A 46 -1.82 4.99 1.34
C ALA A 46 -1.62 4.94 -0.18
N ASP A 47 -0.43 5.29 -0.67
CA ASP A 47 -0.06 5.18 -2.08
C ASP A 47 -0.11 3.72 -2.56
N MET A 48 0.56 2.81 -1.83
CA MET A 48 0.55 1.38 -2.13
C MET A 48 -0.88 0.82 -2.17
N HIS A 49 -1.73 1.19 -1.20
CA HIS A 49 -3.12 0.76 -1.17
C HIS A 49 -3.90 1.24 -2.39
N LYS A 50 -3.71 2.50 -2.81
CA LYS A 50 -4.37 3.07 -4.00
C LYS A 50 -3.95 2.33 -5.27
N LYS A 51 -2.65 2.10 -5.46
CA LYS A 51 -2.11 1.36 -6.62
C LYS A 51 -2.67 -0.06 -6.70
N LEU A 52 -2.67 -0.79 -5.58
CA LEU A 52 -3.20 -2.16 -5.53
C LEU A 52 -4.72 -2.22 -5.80
N LYS A 53 -5.50 -1.27 -5.26
CA LYS A 53 -6.94 -1.19 -5.58
C LYS A 53 -7.19 -0.94 -7.06
N ALA A 54 -6.47 -0.01 -7.67
CA ALA A 54 -6.60 0.29 -9.10
C ALA A 54 -6.31 -0.95 -9.97
N ILE A 55 -5.27 -1.72 -9.62
CA ILE A 55 -4.96 -2.98 -10.32
C ILE A 55 -6.10 -4.00 -10.17
N LYS A 56 -6.68 -4.15 -8.97
CA LYS A 56 -7.82 -5.04 -8.76
C LYS A 56 -9.05 -4.61 -9.56
N GLU A 57 -9.33 -3.31 -9.63
CA GLU A 57 -10.45 -2.75 -10.39
C GLU A 57 -10.27 -2.97 -11.89
N ASN A 58 -9.05 -2.78 -12.42
CA ASN A 58 -8.71 -3.05 -13.82
C ASN A 58 -8.83 -4.55 -14.15
N ASN A 59 -8.41 -5.44 -13.25
CA ASN A 59 -8.54 -6.89 -13.47
C ASN A 59 -9.98 -7.38 -13.46
N ASN A 60 -10.89 -6.70 -12.77
CA ASN A 60 -12.31 -7.05 -12.73
C ASN A 60 -13.10 -6.47 -13.92
N SER A 61 -12.51 -5.51 -14.65
CA SER A 61 -13.13 -4.85 -15.80
C SER A 61 -12.75 -5.49 -17.14
N ASN A 62 -11.94 -6.54 -17.11
CA ASN A 62 -11.52 -7.38 -18.24
C ASN A 62 -12.11 -8.79 -18.10
#